data_AF-N9MT64-F1
#
_entry.id   AF-N9MT64-F1
#
_cell.length_a   1.000
_cell.length_b   1.000
_cell.length_c   1.000
_cell.angle_alpha   90.00
_cell.angle_beta   90.00
_cell.angle_gamma   90.00
#
_symmetry.space_group_name_H-M   'P 1'
#
loop_
_entity.id
_entity.type
_entity.pdbx_description
1 polymer ?
#
loop_
_entity_poly.entity_id
_entity_poly.type
_entity_poly.pdbx_seq_one_letter_code
_entity_poly.pdbx_strand_id
1 'polypeptide(L)'
;MIDKKLSRLEQFEQDIWLNFCYYYQCELDNELIETENQSYIDQKEKIIKRMQQNDFPLSEQSAFHLEMMGDVVSIPFKPFQIAQLLMQINTLRPEVNNLPAKIFQRHYSDILIAYVQMLGGVEFIQNSTLAKSAKAIIAVKARYDKQLYPRREIIYRILREQVARHGKWKNLNQAVHFVLDDLVKAFEVYDIEWLQSELVLKQKMLSEWLCCTKLFLRTPSAI
;
A
#
# COMPACT_ATOMS: atom_id res chain seq x y z
N MET A 1 -19.62 10.73 13.26
CA MET A 1 -18.94 9.72 12.41
C MET A 1 -18.44 10.30 11.08
N ILE A 2 -19.19 11.24 10.49
CA ILE A 2 -18.84 11.97 9.25
C ILE A 2 -17.58 12.82 9.44
N ASP A 3 -17.57 13.66 10.46
CA ASP A 3 -16.43 14.50 10.87
C ASP A 3 -15.12 13.71 10.98
N LYS A 4 -15.19 12.51 11.56
CA LYS A 4 -14.04 11.60 11.70
C LYS A 4 -13.53 11.03 10.36
N LYS A 5 -14.37 10.86 9.33
CA LYS A 5 -13.91 10.39 8.00
C LYS A 5 -13.22 11.52 7.26
N LEU A 6 -13.78 12.74 7.32
CA LEU A 6 -13.22 13.92 6.67
C LEU A 6 -11.87 14.29 7.27
N SER A 7 -11.80 14.36 8.60
CA SER A 7 -10.57 14.58 9.36
C SER A 7 -9.47 13.58 9.02
N ARG A 8 -9.81 12.30 8.77
CA ARG A 8 -8.83 11.29 8.33
C ARG A 8 -8.29 11.54 6.92
N LEU A 9 -9.10 12.09 6.02
CA LEU A 9 -8.63 12.47 4.68
C LEU A 9 -7.77 13.73 4.76
N GLU A 10 -8.14 14.70 5.59
CA GLU A 10 -7.34 15.92 5.80
C GLU A 10 -5.96 15.62 6.38
N GLN A 11 -5.90 14.79 7.43
CA GLN A 11 -4.63 14.32 8.00
C GLN A 11 -3.77 13.59 6.97
N PHE A 12 -4.40 12.83 6.07
CA PHE A 12 -3.70 12.09 5.03
C PHE A 12 -3.17 13.04 3.94
N GLU A 13 -4.01 13.95 3.46
CA GLU A 13 -3.60 14.96 2.48
C GLU A 13 -2.45 15.83 3.03
N GLN A 14 -2.54 16.24 4.30
CA GLN A 14 -1.50 17.03 4.95
C GLN A 14 -0.16 16.30 5.02
N ASP A 15 -0.17 15.00 5.38
CA ASP A 15 1.06 14.21 5.42
C ASP A 15 1.70 14.05 4.03
N ILE A 16 0.87 13.88 2.99
CA ILE A 16 1.34 13.86 1.59
C ILE A 16 2.00 15.17 1.22
N TRP A 17 1.37 16.30 1.52
CA TRP A 17 1.94 17.62 1.23
C TRP A 17 3.24 17.85 1.98
N LEU A 18 3.30 17.56 3.28
CA LEU A 18 4.53 17.70 4.08
C LEU A 18 5.68 16.87 3.52
N ASN A 19 5.43 15.61 3.18
CA ASN A 19 6.44 14.76 2.55
C ASN A 19 6.84 15.27 1.17
N PHE A 20 5.90 15.73 0.35
CA PHE A 20 6.22 16.30 -0.96
C PHE A 20 7.12 17.54 -0.83
N CYS A 21 6.76 18.47 0.05
CA CYS A 21 7.49 19.73 0.25
C CYS A 21 8.85 19.51 0.95
N TYR A 22 9.06 18.36 1.61
CA TYR A 22 10.38 17.94 2.07
C TYR A 22 11.31 17.57 0.89
N TYR A 23 10.80 16.87 -0.13
CA TYR A 23 11.62 16.42 -1.27
C TYR A 23 11.73 17.45 -2.40
N TYR A 24 10.68 18.23 -2.64
CA TYR A 24 10.55 19.13 -3.77
C TYR A 24 10.31 20.56 -3.31
N GLN A 25 10.77 21.52 -4.11
CA GLN A 25 10.47 22.92 -3.86
C GLN A 25 8.97 23.15 -4.02
N CYS A 26 8.33 23.50 -2.92
CA CYS A 26 6.89 23.54 -2.79
C CYS A 26 6.49 24.92 -2.29
N GLU A 27 5.77 25.67 -3.12
CA GLU A 27 5.32 27.05 -2.85
C GLU A 27 4.05 27.11 -1.99
N LEU A 28 3.75 26.05 -1.24
CA LEU A 28 2.57 25.97 -0.39
C LEU A 28 2.93 26.59 0.96
N ASP A 29 2.44 27.79 1.24
CA ASP A 29 2.73 28.50 2.49
C ASP A 29 2.22 27.71 3.71
N ASN A 30 3.06 27.63 4.75
CA ASN A 30 2.79 26.92 6.01
C ASN A 30 1.77 27.63 6.91
N GLU A 31 1.29 28.81 6.52
CA GLU A 31 0.34 29.59 7.32
C GLU A 31 -1.06 28.99 7.20
N LEU A 32 -1.37 28.12 8.17
CA LEU A 32 -2.71 27.65 8.56
C LEU A 32 -3.62 27.27 7.39
N ILE A 33 -3.73 25.96 7.21
CA ILE A 33 -4.68 25.26 6.35
C ILE A 33 -6.12 25.71 6.66
N GLU A 34 -6.54 26.88 6.18
CA GLU A 34 -7.95 27.21 6.02
C GLU A 34 -8.42 26.47 4.76
N THR A 35 -8.87 25.23 4.97
CA THR A 35 -9.41 24.31 3.95
C THR A 35 -10.57 24.90 3.14
N GLU A 36 -11.09 26.07 3.53
CA GLU A 36 -12.28 26.70 2.95
C GLU A 36 -12.00 27.94 2.10
N ASN A 37 -10.75 28.42 2.00
CA ASN A 37 -10.44 29.56 1.15
C ASN A 37 -10.28 29.13 -0.31
N GLN A 38 -11.12 29.63 -1.21
CA GLN A 38 -11.09 29.31 -2.65
C GLN A 38 -9.70 29.55 -3.27
N SER A 39 -9.00 30.59 -2.83
CA SER A 39 -7.62 30.90 -3.28
C SER A 39 -6.66 29.74 -2.99
N TYR A 40 -6.78 29.12 -1.82
CA TYR A 40 -5.93 28.01 -1.38
C TYR A 40 -6.25 26.72 -2.13
N ILE A 41 -7.53 26.48 -2.43
CA ILE A 41 -7.98 25.37 -3.28
C ILE A 41 -7.39 25.51 -4.70
N ASP A 42 -7.49 26.71 -5.29
CA ASP A 42 -6.98 26.99 -6.64
C ASP A 42 -5.45 26.83 -6.71
N GLN A 43 -4.72 27.24 -5.67
CA GLN A 43 -3.28 27.01 -5.55
C GLN A 43 -2.93 25.53 -5.52
N LYS A 44 -3.63 24.72 -4.70
CA LYS A 44 -3.42 23.27 -4.66
C LYS A 44 -3.66 22.62 -6.02
N GLU A 45 -4.73 23.00 -6.72
CA GLU A 45 -5.00 22.49 -8.08
C GLU A 45 -3.89 22.86 -9.08
N LYS A 46 -3.38 24.10 -9.01
CA LYS A 46 -2.27 24.55 -9.87
C LYS A 46 -1.01 23.72 -9.60
N ILE A 47 -0.70 23.45 -8.33
CA ILE A 47 0.46 22.63 -7.94
C ILE A 47 0.28 21.18 -8.40
N ILE A 48 -0.91 20.60 -8.22
CA ILE A 48 -1.22 19.24 -8.71
C ILE A 48 -1.05 19.15 -10.23
N LYS A 49 -1.47 20.16 -11.01
CA LYS A 49 -1.25 20.20 -12.46
C LYS A 49 0.23 20.22 -12.84
N ARG A 50 1.06 20.99 -12.13
CA ARG A 50 2.52 20.96 -12.31
C ARG A 50 3.11 19.59 -11.95
N MET A 51 2.58 18.95 -10.90
CA MET A 51 3.09 17.64 -10.45
C MET A 51 2.85 16.59 -11.53
N GLN A 52 1.71 16.69 -12.24
CA GLN A 52 1.41 15.80 -13.36
C GLN A 52 2.44 15.92 -14.51
N GLN A 53 3.08 17.08 -14.66
CA GLN A 53 4.13 17.33 -15.65
C GLN A 53 5.52 16.91 -15.14
N ASN A 54 5.64 16.47 -13.89
CA ASN A 54 6.90 16.29 -13.16
C ASN A 54 7.78 17.56 -13.14
N ASP A 55 7.15 18.73 -13.18
CA ASP A 55 7.83 20.03 -13.25
C ASP A 55 8.08 20.62 -11.86
N PHE A 56 8.99 19.97 -11.12
CA PHE A 56 9.41 20.40 -9.78
C PHE A 56 10.91 20.21 -9.57
N PRO A 57 11.64 21.28 -9.20
CA PRO A 57 13.00 21.15 -8.71
C PRO A 57 12.98 20.55 -7.30
N LEU A 58 14.12 19.98 -6.90
CA LEU A 58 14.31 19.47 -5.54
C LEU A 58 14.30 20.60 -4.53
N SER A 59 13.87 20.30 -3.31
CA SER A 59 14.05 21.24 -2.20
C SER A 59 15.55 21.42 -1.92
N GLU A 60 15.93 22.56 -1.35
CA GLU A 60 17.32 22.82 -0.95
C GLU A 60 17.85 21.74 0.00
N GLN A 61 16.99 21.28 0.94
CA GLN A 61 17.31 20.22 1.88
C GLN A 61 17.63 18.91 1.15
N SER A 62 16.78 18.50 0.21
CA SER A 62 16.97 17.26 -0.53
C SER A 62 18.14 17.32 -1.51
N ALA A 63 18.34 18.47 -2.18
CA ALA A 63 19.50 18.71 -3.02
C ALA A 63 20.80 18.59 -2.21
N PHE A 64 20.88 19.24 -1.05
CA PHE A 64 22.03 19.15 -0.14
C PHE A 64 22.28 17.72 0.36
N HIS A 65 21.21 17.00 0.75
CA HIS A 65 21.34 15.60 1.18
C HIS A 65 21.88 14.69 0.08
N LEU A 66 21.45 14.89 -1.17
CA LEU A 66 21.96 14.16 -2.34
C LEU A 66 23.41 14.50 -2.64
N GLU A 67 23.80 15.76 -2.55
CA GLU A 67 25.19 16.19 -2.73
C GLU A 67 26.12 15.54 -1.70
N MET A 68 25.68 15.44 -0.45
CA MET A 68 26.48 14.90 0.65
C MET A 68 26.56 13.37 0.68
N MET A 69 25.48 12.67 0.31
CA MET A 69 25.36 11.21 0.47
C MET A 69 25.40 10.45 -0.86
N GLY A 70 25.38 11.16 -2.00
CA GLY A 70 25.34 10.57 -3.34
C GLY A 70 24.14 9.64 -3.55
N ASP A 71 24.33 8.58 -4.34
CA ASP A 71 23.31 7.60 -4.71
C ASP A 71 22.74 6.77 -3.53
N VAL A 72 23.26 6.94 -2.31
CA VAL A 72 22.74 6.28 -1.11
C VAL A 72 21.36 6.85 -0.71
N VAL A 73 21.09 8.12 -1.04
CA VAL A 73 19.79 8.76 -0.81
C VAL A 73 19.00 8.72 -2.12
N SER A 74 17.97 7.88 -2.18
CA SER A 74 17.04 7.89 -3.31
C SER A 74 15.79 8.68 -2.94
N ILE A 75 15.31 9.53 -3.85
CA ILE A 75 14.02 10.20 -3.71
C ILE A 75 12.94 9.12 -3.93
N PRO A 76 12.06 8.88 -2.95
CA PRO A 76 11.17 7.72 -2.98
C PRO A 76 10.08 7.79 -4.07
N PHE A 77 9.78 8.98 -4.59
CA PHE A 77 8.69 9.19 -5.53
C PHE A 77 8.95 10.33 -6.52
N LYS A 78 8.27 10.27 -7.67
CA LYS A 78 8.17 11.38 -8.62
C LYS A 78 6.91 12.24 -8.35
N PRO A 79 6.90 13.53 -8.71
CA PRO A 79 5.75 14.41 -8.48
C PRO A 79 4.44 13.85 -9.07
N PHE A 80 4.48 13.25 -10.26
CA PHE A 80 3.29 12.67 -10.90
C PHE A 80 2.63 11.58 -10.04
N GLN A 81 3.42 10.78 -9.33
CA GLN A 81 2.88 9.71 -8.47
C GLN A 81 2.14 10.30 -7.26
N ILE A 82 2.64 11.41 -6.71
CA ILE A 82 1.96 12.17 -5.64
C ILE A 82 0.67 12.80 -6.16
N ALA A 83 0.69 13.39 -7.36
CA ALA A 83 -0.51 13.93 -8.00
C ALA A 83 -1.62 12.88 -8.11
N GLN A 84 -1.29 11.65 -8.50
CA GLN A 84 -2.25 10.56 -8.60
C GLN A 84 -2.91 10.24 -7.25
N LEU A 85 -2.15 10.23 -6.15
CA LEU A 85 -2.70 10.00 -4.81
C LEU A 85 -3.62 11.15 -4.38
N LEU A 86 -3.18 12.40 -4.58
CA LEU A 86 -3.98 13.59 -4.24
C LEU A 86 -5.29 13.63 -5.04
N MET A 87 -5.27 13.28 -6.33
CA MET A 87 -6.48 13.18 -7.14
C MET A 87 -7.44 12.11 -6.64
N GLN A 88 -6.93 10.95 -6.19
CA GLN A 88 -7.76 9.90 -5.60
C GLN A 88 -8.41 10.37 -4.29
N ILE A 89 -7.67 11.09 -3.44
CA ILE A 89 -8.22 11.71 -2.22
C ILE A 89 -9.29 12.74 -2.56
N ASN A 90 -9.03 13.63 -3.51
CA ASN A 90 -9.98 14.66 -3.93
C ASN A 90 -11.25 14.08 -4.55
N THR A 91 -11.14 12.94 -5.25
CA THR A 91 -12.31 12.22 -5.78
C THR A 91 -13.11 11.55 -4.67
N LEU A 92 -12.43 11.03 -3.64
CA LEU A 92 -13.09 10.37 -2.50
C LEU A 92 -13.78 11.36 -1.55
N ARG A 93 -13.24 12.58 -1.42
CA ARG A 93 -13.71 13.65 -0.53
C ARG A 93 -15.22 13.99 -0.68
N PRO A 94 -15.77 14.29 -1.86
CA PRO A 94 -17.20 14.61 -2.01
C PRO A 94 -18.10 13.41 -1.70
N GLU A 95 -17.60 12.18 -1.89
CA GLU A 95 -18.38 10.97 -1.70
C GLU A 95 -18.39 10.46 -0.24
N VAL A 96 -17.60 11.05 0.66
CA VAL A 96 -17.47 10.65 2.08
C VAL A 96 -18.82 10.45 2.78
N ASN A 97 -19.78 11.30 2.46
CA ASN A 97 -21.12 11.34 3.03
C ASN A 97 -22.05 10.26 2.45
N ASN A 98 -21.86 9.92 1.17
CA ASN A 98 -22.76 9.03 0.43
C ASN A 98 -22.27 7.58 0.44
N LEU A 99 -20.97 7.36 0.66
CA LEU A 99 -20.40 6.02 0.66
C LEU A 99 -20.67 5.27 1.98
N PRO A 100 -21.12 4.01 1.89
CA PRO A 100 -21.15 3.10 3.04
C PRO A 100 -19.77 3.03 3.70
N ALA A 101 -19.73 2.99 5.04
CA ALA A 101 -18.49 3.06 5.80
C ALA A 101 -17.46 2.00 5.38
N LYS A 102 -17.91 0.80 5.02
CA LYS A 102 -17.06 -0.30 4.54
C LYS A 102 -16.40 0.01 3.18
N ILE A 103 -17.13 0.65 2.28
CA ILE A 103 -16.63 1.03 0.94
C ILE A 103 -15.62 2.17 1.09
N PHE A 104 -15.97 3.22 1.84
CA PHE A 104 -15.03 4.29 2.18
C PHE A 104 -13.74 3.75 2.80
N GLN A 105 -13.85 2.88 3.80
CA GLN A 105 -12.69 2.31 4.47
C GLN A 105 -11.81 1.51 3.51
N ARG A 106 -12.40 0.81 2.54
CA ARG A 106 -11.64 0.07 1.51
C ARG A 106 -10.84 1.03 0.63
N HIS A 107 -11.48 2.03 0.03
CA HIS A 107 -10.79 3.02 -0.81
C HIS A 107 -9.71 3.77 -0.03
N TYR A 108 -10.04 4.26 1.16
CA TYR A 108 -9.08 4.91 2.04
C TYR A 108 -7.88 4.01 2.34
N SER A 109 -8.13 2.74 2.68
CA SER A 109 -7.06 1.77 2.94
C SER A 109 -6.21 1.49 1.70
N ASP A 110 -6.79 1.44 0.51
CA ASP A 110 -6.03 1.19 -0.72
C ASP A 110 -5.12 2.37 -1.06
N ILE A 111 -5.62 3.61 -0.96
CA ILE A 111 -4.81 4.83 -1.18
C ILE A 111 -3.68 4.92 -0.14
N LEU A 112 -3.98 4.67 1.15
CA LEU A 112 -2.98 4.75 2.23
C LEU A 112 -1.87 3.71 2.07
N ILE A 113 -2.21 2.50 1.62
CA ILE A 113 -1.19 1.47 1.37
C ILE A 113 -0.34 1.81 0.14
N ALA A 114 -0.94 2.34 -0.92
CA ALA A 114 -0.18 2.79 -2.08
C ALA A 114 0.81 3.91 -1.71
N TYR A 115 0.40 4.83 -0.84
CA TYR A 115 1.27 5.86 -0.29
C TYR A 115 2.43 5.28 0.54
N VAL A 116 2.16 4.34 1.45
CA VAL A 116 3.21 3.67 2.23
C VAL A 116 4.22 2.95 1.33
N GLN A 117 3.74 2.23 0.31
CA GLN A 117 4.60 1.53 -0.64
C GLN A 117 5.47 2.50 -1.44
N MET A 118 4.91 3.65 -1.79
CA MET A 118 5.61 4.72 -2.50
C MET A 118 6.71 5.35 -1.64
N LEU A 119 6.45 5.57 -0.34
CA LEU A 119 7.48 6.07 0.59
C LEU A 119 8.56 5.02 0.91
N GLY A 120 8.28 3.73 0.68
CA GLY A 120 9.16 2.61 1.04
C GLY A 120 8.95 2.08 2.47
N GLY A 121 8.02 2.66 3.24
CA GLY A 121 7.80 2.25 4.63
C GLY A 121 6.82 3.14 5.40
N VAL A 122 6.35 2.65 6.54
CA VAL A 122 5.43 3.38 7.44
C VAL A 122 6.17 4.36 8.35
N GLU A 123 7.48 4.19 8.48
CA GLU A 123 8.42 5.02 9.23
C GLU A 123 8.63 6.41 8.60
N PHE A 124 8.30 6.56 7.31
CA PHE A 124 8.37 7.82 6.58
C PHE A 124 7.08 8.65 6.65
N ILE A 125 6.05 8.15 7.34
CA ILE A 125 4.83 8.91 7.63
C ILE A 125 5.08 9.80 8.85
N GLN A 126 4.92 11.12 8.69
CA GLN A 126 5.17 12.07 9.76
C GLN A 126 4.05 12.06 10.81
N ASN A 127 2.80 11.91 10.37
CA ASN A 127 1.65 11.85 11.26
C ASN A 127 1.55 10.48 11.97
N SER A 128 1.84 10.48 13.28
CA SER A 128 1.83 9.24 14.08
C SER A 128 0.48 8.50 14.10
N THR A 129 -0.64 9.21 13.98
CA THR A 129 -1.98 8.60 13.92
C THR A 129 -2.20 7.91 12.58
N LEU A 130 -1.80 8.56 11.49
CA LEU A 130 -1.84 7.99 10.15
C LEU A 130 -0.92 6.77 10.05
N ALA A 131 0.29 6.84 10.59
CA ALA A 131 1.25 5.74 10.64
C ALA A 131 0.71 4.53 11.41
N LYS A 132 0.06 4.74 12.57
CA LYS A 132 -0.63 3.68 13.33
C LYS A 132 -1.77 3.06 12.52
N SER A 133 -2.58 3.90 11.84
CA SER A 133 -3.65 3.44 10.96
C SER A 133 -3.11 2.58 9.82
N ALA A 134 -2.04 3.01 9.15
CA ALA A 134 -1.36 2.27 8.09
C ALA A 134 -0.87 0.90 8.60
N LYS A 135 -0.14 0.87 9.72
CA LYS A 135 0.34 -0.37 10.35
C LYS A 135 -0.81 -1.35 10.65
N ALA A 136 -1.92 -0.86 11.19
CA ALA A 136 -3.09 -1.69 11.45
C ALA A 136 -3.71 -2.26 10.17
N ILE A 137 -3.84 -1.44 9.12
CA ILE A 137 -4.36 -1.87 7.82
C ILE A 137 -3.44 -2.91 7.17
N ILE A 138 -2.12 -2.71 7.21
CA ILE A 138 -1.14 -3.69 6.72
C ILE A 138 -1.28 -5.00 7.47
N ALA A 139 -1.35 -4.97 8.80
CA ALA A 139 -1.50 -6.17 9.62
C ALA A 139 -2.82 -6.91 9.32
N VAL A 140 -3.91 -6.17 9.09
CA VAL A 140 -5.20 -6.76 8.69
C VAL A 140 -5.11 -7.36 7.28
N LYS A 141 -4.55 -6.63 6.31
CA LYS A 141 -4.35 -7.16 4.95
C LYS A 141 -3.47 -8.40 4.95
N ALA A 142 -2.40 -8.42 5.75
CA ALA A 142 -1.55 -9.60 5.93
C ALA A 142 -2.33 -10.78 6.52
N ARG A 143 -3.22 -10.55 7.51
CA ARG A 143 -4.06 -11.62 8.08
C ARG A 143 -5.01 -12.24 7.07
N TYR A 144 -5.58 -11.42 6.18
CA TYR A 144 -6.49 -11.86 5.12
C TYR A 144 -5.77 -12.14 3.80
N ASP A 145 -4.45 -12.05 3.78
CA ASP A 145 -3.65 -12.49 2.65
C ASP A 145 -3.83 -14.00 2.54
N LYS A 146 -4.09 -14.47 1.31
CA LYS A 146 -4.63 -15.81 1.02
C LYS A 146 -3.74 -16.96 1.53
N GLN A 147 -2.52 -16.65 1.96
CA GLN A 147 -1.51 -17.58 2.48
C GLN A 147 -1.61 -17.87 3.98
N LEU A 148 -2.20 -16.96 4.76
CA LEU A 148 -2.19 -17.08 6.23
C LEU A 148 -3.28 -18.04 6.74
N TYR A 149 -4.37 -18.20 5.99
CA TYR A 149 -5.44 -19.14 6.31
C TYR A 149 -5.04 -20.60 6.08
N PRO A 150 -4.49 -21.00 4.91
CA PRO A 150 -4.04 -22.37 4.67
C PRO A 150 -2.93 -22.83 5.61
N ARG A 151 -1.96 -21.95 5.93
CA ARG A 151 -0.91 -22.30 6.89
C ARG A 151 -1.45 -22.51 8.31
N ARG A 152 -2.45 -21.71 8.74
CA ARG A 152 -3.16 -21.94 10.02
C ARG A 152 -3.94 -23.26 10.01
N GLU A 153 -4.59 -23.58 8.91
CA GLU A 153 -5.29 -24.87 8.71
C GLU A 153 -4.33 -26.05 8.90
N ILE A 154 -3.13 -25.98 8.28
CA ILE A 154 -2.08 -27.01 8.42
C ILE A 154 -1.68 -27.18 9.89
N ILE A 155 -1.45 -26.08 10.61
CA ILE A 155 -1.13 -26.11 12.04
C ILE A 155 -2.23 -26.82 12.83
N TYR A 156 -3.47 -26.39 12.69
CA TYR A 156 -4.59 -26.96 13.44
C TYR A 156 -4.91 -28.41 13.04
N ARG A 157 -4.68 -28.78 11.79
CA ARG A 157 -4.84 -30.16 11.31
C ARG A 157 -3.82 -31.07 11.99
N ILE A 158 -2.52 -30.74 11.89
CA ILE A 158 -1.45 -31.56 12.48
C ILE A 158 -1.61 -31.65 13.99
N LEU A 159 -1.90 -30.54 14.67
CA LEU A 159 -2.14 -30.57 16.12
C LEU A 159 -3.31 -31.49 16.49
N ARG A 160 -4.43 -31.45 15.75
CA ARG A 160 -5.58 -32.34 16.01
C ARG A 160 -5.24 -33.81 15.77
N GLU A 161 -4.56 -34.12 14.67
CA GLU A 161 -4.16 -35.48 14.31
C GLU A 161 -3.21 -36.07 15.35
N GLN A 162 -2.22 -35.28 15.78
CA GLN A 162 -1.22 -35.72 16.76
C GLN A 162 -1.83 -35.91 18.16
N VAL A 163 -2.75 -35.01 18.58
CA VAL A 163 -3.51 -35.21 19.83
C VAL A 163 -4.40 -36.45 19.77
N ALA A 164 -5.02 -36.73 18.63
CA ALA A 164 -5.88 -37.90 18.47
C ALA A 164 -5.08 -39.22 18.56
N ARG A 165 -3.82 -39.24 18.11
CA ARG A 165 -2.96 -40.43 18.10
C ARG A 165 -2.19 -40.64 19.40
N HIS A 166 -1.70 -39.56 20.01
CA HIS A 166 -0.75 -39.64 21.12
C HIS A 166 -1.28 -39.03 22.43
N GLY A 167 -2.50 -38.50 22.42
CA GLY A 167 -3.09 -37.82 23.57
C GLY A 167 -2.57 -36.39 23.74
N LYS A 168 -2.90 -35.76 24.87
CA LYS A 168 -2.53 -34.37 25.15
C LYS A 168 -1.10 -34.29 25.70
N TRP A 169 -0.35 -33.29 25.27
CA TRP A 169 0.95 -32.97 25.86
C TRP A 169 0.81 -32.29 27.22
N LYS A 170 1.83 -32.44 28.06
CA LYS A 170 1.85 -31.87 29.42
C LYS A 170 2.05 -30.35 29.43
N ASN A 171 2.75 -29.82 28.43
CA ASN A 171 3.00 -28.38 28.27
C ASN A 171 3.23 -28.01 26.79
N LEU A 172 3.24 -26.70 26.52
CA LEU A 172 3.38 -26.16 25.17
C LEU A 172 4.73 -26.51 24.54
N ASN A 173 5.83 -26.41 25.27
CA ASN A 173 7.17 -26.69 24.73
C ASN A 173 7.28 -28.13 24.22
N GLN A 174 6.71 -29.08 24.97
CA GLN A 174 6.65 -30.47 24.56
C GLN A 174 5.85 -30.66 23.26
N ALA A 175 4.69 -29.98 23.15
CA ALA A 175 3.88 -30.03 21.94
C ALA A 175 4.64 -29.46 20.73
N VAL A 176 5.30 -28.31 20.90
CA VAL A 176 6.08 -27.65 19.84
C VAL A 176 7.21 -28.56 19.37
N HIS A 177 8.04 -29.07 20.28
CA HIS A 177 9.15 -29.98 19.90
C HIS A 177 8.66 -31.25 19.21
N PHE A 178 7.49 -31.77 19.60
CA PHE A 178 6.93 -32.99 19.03
C PHE A 178 6.41 -32.79 17.60
N VAL A 179 5.76 -31.66 17.32
CA VAL A 179 5.08 -31.42 16.03
C VAL A 179 5.89 -30.58 15.04
N LEU A 180 7.03 -30.03 15.44
CA LEU A 180 7.78 -29.07 14.62
C LEU A 180 8.22 -29.68 13.28
N ASP A 181 8.78 -30.88 13.28
CA ASP A 181 9.28 -31.52 12.05
C ASP A 181 8.14 -31.83 11.06
N ASP A 182 6.98 -32.26 11.58
CA ASP A 182 5.80 -32.52 10.77
C ASP A 182 5.22 -31.22 10.18
N LEU A 183 5.24 -30.14 10.97
CA LEU A 183 4.82 -28.82 10.50
C LEU A 183 5.73 -28.28 9.40
N VAL A 184 7.05 -28.42 9.56
CA VAL A 184 8.04 -28.00 8.55
C VAL A 184 7.77 -28.72 7.24
N LYS A 185 7.68 -30.05 7.25
CA LYS A 185 7.40 -30.84 6.04
C LYS A 185 6.07 -30.46 5.40
N ALA A 186 5.02 -30.26 6.19
CA ALA A 186 3.71 -29.90 5.66
C ALA A 186 3.69 -28.49 5.05
N PHE A 187 4.47 -27.56 5.59
CA PHE A 187 4.65 -26.24 4.98
C PHE A 187 5.46 -26.30 3.69
N GLU A 188 6.52 -27.11 3.63
CA GLU A 188 7.29 -27.31 2.40
C GLU A 188 6.42 -27.83 1.25
N VAL A 189 5.58 -28.84 1.52
CA VAL A 189 4.63 -29.38 0.52
C VAL A 189 3.67 -28.29 0.05
N TYR A 190 3.05 -27.57 0.99
CA TYR A 190 2.14 -26.47 0.67
C TYR A 190 2.81 -25.38 -0.17
N ASP A 191 4.03 -24.99 0.19
CA ASP A 191 4.78 -23.94 -0.50
C ASP A 191 5.14 -24.35 -1.93
N ILE A 192 5.51 -25.61 -2.15
CA ILE A 192 5.76 -26.16 -3.50
C ILE A 192 4.48 -26.13 -4.34
N GLU A 193 3.37 -26.65 -3.81
CA GLU A 193 2.07 -26.67 -4.51
C GLU A 193 1.58 -25.26 -4.86
N TRP A 194 1.77 -24.32 -3.93
CA TRP A 194 1.43 -22.92 -4.16
C TRP A 194 2.30 -22.27 -5.23
N LEU A 195 3.62 -22.42 -5.17
CA LEU A 195 4.55 -21.88 -6.17
C LEU A 195 4.24 -22.41 -7.57
N GLN A 196 3.92 -23.70 -7.69
CA GLN A 196 3.50 -24.31 -8.95
C GLN A 196 2.20 -23.69 -9.47
N SER A 197 1.20 -23.53 -8.60
CA SER A 197 -0.09 -22.92 -8.96
C SER A 197 0.07 -21.47 -9.42
N GLU A 198 0.90 -20.70 -8.71
CA GLU A 198 1.19 -19.30 -9.05
C GLU A 198 1.93 -19.21 -10.40
N LEU A 199 2.92 -20.08 -10.64
CA LEU A 199 3.63 -20.14 -11.92
C LEU A 199 2.69 -20.41 -13.10
N VAL A 200 1.79 -21.39 -12.96
CA VAL A 200 0.79 -21.71 -13.99
C VAL A 200 -0.12 -20.51 -14.26
N LEU A 201 -0.58 -19.83 -13.21
CA LEU A 201 -1.42 -18.65 -13.34
C LEU A 201 -0.69 -17.51 -14.06
N LYS A 202 0.56 -17.23 -13.70
CA LYS A 202 1.38 -16.19 -14.35
C LYS A 202 1.68 -16.53 -15.80
N GLN A 203 1.98 -17.79 -16.13
CA GLN A 203 2.16 -18.24 -17.52
C GLN A 203 0.88 -18.03 -18.35
N LYS A 204 -0.28 -18.35 -17.77
CA LYS A 204 -1.57 -18.10 -18.42
C LYS A 204 -1.79 -16.61 -18.67
N MET A 205 -1.60 -15.77 -17.66
CA MET A 205 -1.70 -14.31 -17.82
C MET A 205 -0.73 -13.79 -18.90
N LEU A 206 0.53 -14.24 -18.91
CA LEU A 206 1.51 -13.85 -19.91
C LEU A 206 1.03 -14.24 -21.33
N SER A 207 0.48 -15.45 -21.49
CA SER A 207 -0.04 -15.94 -22.77
C SER A 207 -1.24 -15.13 -23.27
N GLU A 208 -2.15 -14.75 -22.37
CA GLU A 208 -3.31 -13.90 -22.68
C GLU A 208 -2.85 -12.49 -23.06
N TRP A 209 -1.90 -11.91 -22.33
CA TRP A 209 -1.31 -10.62 -22.66
C TRP A 209 -0.61 -10.62 -24.02
N LEU A 210 0.18 -11.67 -24.32
CA LEU A 210 0.84 -11.85 -25.63
C LEU A 210 -0.17 -12.08 -26.77
N CYS A 211 -1.28 -12.76 -26.49
CA CYS A 211 -2.37 -12.94 -27.45
C CYS A 211 -3.05 -11.60 -27.78
N CYS A 212 -3.40 -10.82 -26.76
CA CYS A 212 -4.00 -9.49 -26.91
C CYS A 212 -3.09 -8.52 -27.67
N THR A 213 -1.77 -8.52 -27.40
CA THR A 213 -0.82 -7.67 -28.16
C THR A 213 -0.66 -8.11 -29.61
N LYS A 214 -0.64 -9.41 -29.90
CA LYS A 214 -0.61 -9.92 -31.29
C LYS A 214 -1.90 -9.61 -32.07
N LEU A 215 -3.05 -9.58 -31.41
CA LEU A 215 -4.32 -9.16 -32.01
C LEU A 215 -4.32 -7.65 -32.31
N PHE A 216 -3.75 -6.83 -31.42
CA PHE A 216 -3.63 -5.38 -31.62
C PHE A 216 -2.67 -5.01 -32.77
N LEU A 217 -1.62 -5.80 -32.99
CA LEU A 217 -0.68 -5.64 -34.11
C LEU A 217 -1.19 -6.24 -35.43
N ARG A 218 -2.32 -6.97 -35.43
CA ARG A 218 -2.92 -7.60 -36.61
C ARG A 218 -4.15 -6.87 -37.16
N THR A 219 -4.61 -5.78 -36.54
CA THR A 219 -5.57 -4.91 -37.20
C THR A 219 -4.87 -4.21 -38.37
N PRO A 220 -5.28 -4.44 -39.62
CA PRO A 220 -4.78 -3.63 -40.72
C PRO A 220 -5.19 -2.20 -40.43
N SER A 221 -4.26 -1.27 -40.51
CA SER A 221 -4.57 0.15 -40.71
C SER A 221 -5.49 0.23 -41.92
N ALA A 222 -6.80 0.38 -41.67
CA ALA A 222 -7.77 0.72 -42.69
C ALA A 222 -7.41 2.13 -43.17
N ILE A 223 -6.84 2.17 -44.38
CA ILE A 223 -6.75 3.35 -45.25
C ILE A 223 -8.14 3.61 -45.81
#